data_AF-E7DNX1-F1
#
_entry.id   AF-E7DNX1-F1
#
_cell.length_a   1.000
_cell.length_b   1.000
_cell.length_c   1.000
_cell.angle_alpha   90.00
_cell.angle_beta   90.00
_cell.angle_gamma   90.00
#
_symmetry.space_group_name_H-M   'P 1'
#
loop_
_entity.id
_entity.type
_entity.pdbx_description
1 polymer ?
#
loop_
_entity_poly.entity_id
_entity_poly.type
_entity_poly.pdbx_seq_one_letter_code
_entity_poly.pdbx_strand_id
1 'polypeptide(L)'
;MLAAYFDQFYVVNLITIWTAAFPGGTLTFSFTNSSLMMLFIIILFWGGFKVNYAIPNKWQSLLELINTAIQSMIKENLGAQGKRYFPFVFCLFIFIGLLCVLGLFPYVFTPTTHIIITFGLSFSIVLGVTILAVLKFKLDFMSMFMPGGVPLILAPFLVIIETISYVTRALSLGLRLAANISAGHLLFAIFSGFVFDMLTNGLIILSMFPMLVMIFITILEMAVAVIQAYVFCLLTTIYLGDTIALH
;
A
#
# COMPACT_ATOMS: atom_id res chain seq x y z
N MET A 1 3.17 6.57 -33.67
CA MET A 1 3.75 5.58 -32.73
C MET A 1 3.54 6.06 -31.29
N LEU A 2 2.27 6.25 -30.88
CA LEU A 2 1.90 6.82 -29.57
C LEU A 2 0.98 5.85 -28.78
N ALA A 3 0.75 4.64 -29.31
CA ALA A 3 -0.16 3.64 -28.74
C ALA A 3 0.50 2.72 -27.69
N ALA A 4 1.81 2.45 -27.76
CA ALA A 4 2.38 1.30 -27.05
C ALA A 4 3.01 1.63 -25.68
N TYR A 5 2.44 2.56 -24.93
CA TYR A 5 2.95 2.84 -23.58
C TYR A 5 2.00 2.46 -22.44
N PHE A 6 0.71 2.69 -22.64
CA PHE A 6 -0.31 2.25 -21.69
C PHE A 6 -0.75 0.78 -21.91
N ASP A 7 -0.28 0.12 -22.97
CA ASP A 7 -0.56 -1.30 -23.25
C ASP A 7 -0.10 -2.23 -22.12
N GLN A 8 0.96 -1.86 -21.37
CA GLN A 8 1.40 -2.63 -20.21
C GLN A 8 0.36 -2.67 -19.08
N PHE A 9 -0.58 -1.72 -19.05
CA PHE A 9 -1.67 -1.66 -18.07
C PHE A 9 -2.97 -2.25 -18.60
N TYR A 10 -2.97 -2.89 -19.77
CA TYR A 10 -4.17 -3.52 -20.28
C TYR A 10 -4.52 -4.78 -19.48
N VAL A 11 -5.71 -4.78 -18.87
CA VAL A 11 -6.23 -5.95 -18.16
C VAL A 11 -6.62 -7.00 -19.20
N VAL A 12 -5.78 -8.01 -19.37
CA VAL A 12 -6.10 -9.17 -20.21
C VAL A 12 -6.91 -10.17 -19.38
N ASN A 13 -8.05 -10.57 -19.95
CA ASN A 13 -8.82 -11.70 -19.45
C ASN A 13 -8.10 -13.00 -19.82
N LEU A 14 -7.68 -13.76 -18.81
CA LEU A 14 -7.04 -15.06 -18.99
C LEU A 14 -8.10 -16.17 -19.13
N ILE A 15 -9.13 -16.16 -18.26
CA ILE A 15 -10.19 -17.17 -18.24
C ILE A 15 -11.52 -16.49 -17.96
N THR A 16 -12.49 -16.52 -18.87
CA THR A 16 -13.85 -16.07 -18.60
C THR A 16 -14.64 -17.18 -17.90
N ILE A 17 -15.02 -16.97 -16.64
CA ILE A 17 -15.72 -17.95 -15.79
C ILE A 17 -17.23 -17.86 -16.01
N TRP A 18 -17.78 -16.64 -16.11
CA TRP A 18 -19.20 -16.44 -16.32
C TRP A 18 -19.50 -15.11 -17.00
N THR A 19 -20.48 -15.08 -17.90
CA THR A 19 -20.93 -13.87 -18.56
C THR A 19 -22.44 -13.79 -18.53
N ALA A 20 -23.01 -12.73 -17.94
CA ALA A 20 -24.42 -12.39 -18.08
C ALA A 20 -24.57 -11.06 -18.80
N ALA A 21 -25.38 -11.07 -19.86
CA ALA A 21 -25.77 -9.87 -20.57
C ALA A 21 -27.03 -9.29 -19.91
N PHE A 22 -26.95 -8.03 -19.48
CA PHE A 22 -28.09 -7.24 -19.05
C PHE A 22 -28.33 -6.10 -20.05
N PRO A 23 -29.56 -5.54 -20.13
CA PRO A 23 -29.85 -4.39 -20.97
C PRO A 23 -29.15 -3.16 -20.38
N GLY A 24 -27.89 -2.93 -20.78
CA GLY A 24 -27.00 -1.92 -20.21
C GLY A 24 -25.52 -2.35 -20.13
N GLY A 25 -25.22 -3.64 -20.33
CA GLY A 25 -23.84 -4.13 -20.39
C GLY A 25 -23.71 -5.64 -20.10
N THR A 26 -22.57 -6.21 -20.47
CA THR A 26 -22.20 -7.61 -20.12
C THR A 26 -21.38 -7.62 -18.84
N LEU A 27 -21.90 -8.25 -17.79
CA LEU A 27 -21.12 -8.58 -16.59
C LEU A 27 -20.34 -9.87 -16.87
N THR A 28 -19.04 -9.74 -17.07
CA THR A 28 -18.13 -10.88 -17.26
C THR A 28 -17.29 -11.09 -16.01
N PHE A 29 -17.54 -12.15 -15.25
CA PHE A 29 -16.60 -12.63 -14.25
C PHE A 29 -15.48 -13.39 -14.96
N SER A 30 -14.33 -12.75 -15.09
CA SER A 30 -13.12 -13.32 -15.68
C SER A 30 -11.98 -13.33 -14.68
N PHE A 31 -11.19 -14.39 -14.73
CA PHE A 31 -9.86 -14.43 -14.16
C PHE A 31 -8.94 -13.60 -15.06
N THR A 32 -8.31 -12.60 -14.48
CA THR A 32 -7.50 -11.58 -15.18
C THR A 32 -6.05 -11.65 -14.72
N ASN A 33 -5.15 -10.97 -15.43
CA ASN A 33 -3.78 -10.77 -14.96
C ASN A 33 -3.72 -10.15 -13.55
N SER A 34 -4.66 -9.25 -13.22
CA SER A 34 -4.76 -8.66 -11.87
C SER A 34 -5.11 -9.69 -10.80
N SER A 35 -6.07 -10.60 -11.05
CA SER A 35 -6.42 -11.64 -10.07
C SER A 35 -5.31 -12.66 -9.87
N LEU A 36 -4.55 -12.98 -10.92
CA LEU A 36 -3.37 -13.84 -10.83
C LEU A 36 -2.28 -13.22 -9.95
N MET A 37 -2.01 -11.92 -10.11
CA MET A 37 -1.02 -11.22 -9.30
C MET A 37 -1.45 -11.14 -7.83
N MET A 38 -2.74 -10.93 -7.55
CA MET A 38 -3.25 -10.95 -6.17
C MET A 38 -3.11 -12.33 -5.51
N LEU A 39 -3.37 -13.42 -6.24
CA LEU A 39 -3.08 -14.76 -5.72
C LEU A 39 -1.59 -14.97 -5.45
N PHE A 40 -0.73 -14.48 -6.35
CA PHE A 40 0.72 -14.58 -6.17
C PHE A 40 1.18 -13.89 -4.87
N ILE A 41 0.63 -12.72 -4.54
CA ILE A 41 0.90 -12.01 -3.27
C ILE A 41 0.48 -12.85 -2.06
N ILE A 42 -0.72 -13.47 -2.11
CA ILE A 42 -1.22 -14.31 -1.01
C ILE A 42 -0.34 -15.55 -0.83
N ILE A 43 0.13 -16.16 -1.93
CA ILE A 43 1.03 -17.32 -1.89
C ILE A 43 2.40 -16.92 -1.34
N LEU A 44 2.94 -15.76 -1.75
CA LEU A 44 4.19 -15.20 -1.22
C LEU A 44 4.09 -14.95 0.28
N PHE A 45 2.98 -14.37 0.73
CA PHE A 45 2.68 -14.17 2.13
C PHE A 45 2.69 -15.52 2.86
N TRP A 46 1.93 -16.51 2.39
CA TRP A 46 1.85 -17.83 3.03
C TRP A 46 3.19 -18.59 3.04
N GLY A 47 3.95 -18.51 1.95
CA GLY A 47 5.27 -19.14 1.83
C GLY A 47 6.34 -18.51 2.73
N GLY A 48 6.30 -17.18 2.90
CA GLY A 48 7.25 -16.44 3.75
C GLY A 48 7.15 -16.81 5.23
N PHE A 49 5.95 -17.07 5.75
CA PHE A 49 5.74 -17.40 7.17
C PHE A 49 5.87 -18.88 7.51
N LYS A 50 6.12 -19.76 6.54
CA LYS A 50 6.20 -21.20 6.77
C LYS A 50 7.56 -21.68 7.28
N VAL A 51 8.49 -20.77 7.55
CA VAL A 51 9.88 -21.07 7.87
C VAL A 51 10.06 -21.19 9.39
N ASN A 52 9.91 -22.41 9.90
CA ASN A 52 10.17 -22.76 11.31
C ASN A 52 11.48 -23.56 11.42
N TYR A 53 12.63 -22.91 11.25
CA TYR A 53 13.92 -23.53 11.56
C TYR A 53 14.50 -22.93 12.84
N ALA A 54 15.07 -23.80 13.70
CA ALA A 54 15.71 -23.40 14.95
C ALA A 54 17.02 -22.61 14.74
N ILE A 55 17.64 -22.75 13.56
CA ILE A 55 18.74 -21.90 13.09
C ILE A 55 18.16 -21.00 11.99
N PRO A 56 18.19 -19.66 12.17
CA PRO A 56 17.55 -18.76 11.24
C PRO A 56 18.28 -18.74 9.89
N ASN A 57 17.52 -18.93 8.81
CA ASN A 57 18.00 -18.71 7.45
C ASN A 57 18.02 -17.19 7.14
N LYS A 58 18.74 -16.74 6.10
CA LYS A 58 18.84 -15.31 5.72
C LYS A 58 17.48 -14.63 5.53
N TRP A 59 16.51 -15.37 4.99
CA TRP A 59 15.12 -14.91 4.84
C TRP A 59 14.40 -14.80 6.18
N GLN A 60 14.62 -15.76 7.08
CA GLN A 60 14.05 -15.74 8.43
C GLN A 60 14.62 -14.58 9.25
N SER A 61 15.92 -14.29 9.15
CA SER A 61 16.53 -13.13 9.84
C SER A 61 15.94 -11.80 9.36
N LEU A 62 15.59 -11.67 8.08
CA LEU A 62 14.92 -10.46 7.57
C LEU A 62 13.51 -10.32 8.16
N LEU A 63 12.74 -11.41 8.21
CA LEU A 63 11.41 -11.43 8.81
C LEU A 63 11.45 -11.16 10.33
N GLU A 64 12.46 -11.69 11.03
CA GLU A 64 12.70 -11.41 12.45
C GLU A 64 13.09 -9.96 12.69
N LEU A 65 13.89 -9.34 11.81
CA LEU A 65 14.20 -7.91 11.87
C LEU A 65 12.94 -7.05 11.70
N ILE A 66 12.09 -7.37 10.73
CA ILE A 66 10.82 -6.68 10.51
C ILE A 66 9.89 -6.86 11.72
N ASN A 67 9.82 -8.08 12.27
CA ASN A 67 9.02 -8.41 13.44
C ASN A 67 9.48 -7.60 14.67
N THR A 68 10.78 -7.58 14.96
CA THR A 68 11.35 -6.81 16.08
C THR A 68 11.13 -5.30 15.91
N ALA A 69 11.27 -4.76 14.70
CA ALA A 69 10.99 -3.34 14.42
C ALA A 69 9.52 -2.96 14.62
N ILE A 70 8.58 -3.83 14.27
CA ILE A 70 7.15 -3.59 14.51
C ILE A 70 6.81 -3.75 15.99
N GLN A 71 7.44 -4.71 16.68
CA GLN A 71 7.28 -4.86 18.13
C GLN A 71 7.78 -3.64 18.89
N SER A 72 8.92 -3.06 18.52
CA SER A 72 9.44 -1.85 19.16
C SER A 72 8.51 -0.66 18.91
N MET A 73 8.08 -0.45 17.66
CA MET A 73 7.11 0.60 17.30
C MET A 73 5.81 0.50 18.12
N ILE A 74 5.24 -0.70 18.25
CA ILE A 74 4.00 -0.90 19.02
C ILE A 74 4.25 -0.70 20.51
N LYS A 75 5.38 -1.17 21.04
CA LYS A 75 5.72 -0.99 22.46
C LYS A 75 5.90 0.48 22.82
N GLU A 76 6.50 1.27 21.93
CA GLU A 76 6.69 2.72 22.11
C GLU A 76 5.36 3.48 22.09
N ASN A 77 4.40 3.08 21.24
CA ASN A 77 3.14 3.81 21.06
C ASN A 77 1.97 3.29 21.94
N LEU A 78 1.89 1.99 22.24
CA LEU A 78 0.79 1.38 23.03
C LEU A 78 1.21 0.84 24.40
N GLY A 79 2.51 0.78 24.70
CA GLY A 79 2.99 0.14 25.92
C GLY A 79 2.65 -1.36 26.02
N ALA A 80 2.50 -1.88 27.24
CA ALA A 80 2.33 -3.31 27.51
C ALA A 80 1.01 -3.90 26.97
N GLN A 81 -0.04 -3.08 26.83
CA GLN A 81 -1.35 -3.46 26.27
C GLN A 81 -1.29 -3.72 24.75
N GLY A 82 -0.25 -3.22 24.07
CA GLY A 82 -0.08 -3.33 22.61
C GLY A 82 0.17 -4.74 22.08
N LYS A 83 0.58 -5.69 22.94
CA LYS A 83 0.84 -7.08 22.51
C LYS A 83 -0.39 -7.76 21.89
N ARG A 84 -1.61 -7.38 22.29
CA ARG A 84 -2.85 -7.95 21.74
C ARG A 84 -3.11 -7.52 20.29
N TYR A 85 -2.63 -6.34 19.90
CA TYR A 85 -2.83 -5.76 18.57
C TYR A 85 -1.65 -6.00 17.62
N PHE A 86 -0.56 -6.57 18.15
CA PHE A 86 0.63 -6.91 17.38
C PHE A 86 0.35 -7.71 16.10
N PRO A 87 -0.41 -8.84 16.12
CA PRO A 87 -0.61 -9.65 14.92
C PRO A 87 -1.33 -8.88 13.80
N PHE A 88 -2.27 -8.01 14.17
CA PHE A 88 -3.04 -7.22 13.21
C PHE A 88 -2.14 -6.20 12.50
N VAL A 89 -1.39 -5.40 13.25
CA VAL A 89 -0.49 -4.38 12.70
C VAL A 89 0.63 -5.03 11.87
N PHE A 90 1.14 -6.18 12.31
CA PHE A 90 2.16 -6.94 11.61
C PHE A 90 1.69 -7.49 10.26
N CYS A 91 0.51 -8.12 10.21
CA CYS A 91 -0.07 -8.60 8.96
C CYS A 91 -0.31 -7.45 7.97
N LEU A 92 -0.79 -6.32 8.49
CA LEU A 92 -1.07 -5.11 7.71
C LEU A 92 0.21 -4.47 7.16
N PHE A 93 1.31 -4.44 7.93
CA PHE A 93 2.63 -3.99 7.45
C PHE A 93 3.12 -4.85 6.28
N ILE A 94 3.11 -6.18 6.45
CA ILE A 94 3.67 -7.08 5.45
C ILE A 94 2.80 -7.14 4.20
N PHE A 95 1.48 -7.09 4.37
CA PHE A 95 0.56 -7.03 3.25
C PHE A 95 0.80 -5.78 2.39
N ILE A 96 0.84 -4.60 3.02
CA ILE A 96 1.05 -3.33 2.29
C ILE A 96 2.47 -3.23 1.76
N GLY A 97 3.47 -3.65 2.53
CA GLY A 97 4.87 -3.67 2.10
C GLY A 97 5.07 -4.54 0.85
N LEU A 98 4.52 -5.75 0.83
CA LEU A 98 4.57 -6.63 -0.34
C LEU A 98 3.86 -6.00 -1.54
N LEU A 99 2.69 -5.39 -1.34
CA LEU A 99 1.97 -4.69 -2.41
C LEU A 99 2.78 -3.53 -3.00
N CYS A 100 3.41 -2.72 -2.15
CA CYS A 100 4.21 -1.58 -2.59
C CYS A 100 5.49 -2.01 -3.32
N VAL A 101 6.20 -3.02 -2.80
CA VAL A 101 7.47 -3.50 -3.37
C VAL A 101 7.24 -4.28 -4.67
N LEU A 102 6.22 -5.15 -4.72
CA LEU A 102 5.87 -5.85 -5.96
C LEU A 102 5.33 -4.89 -7.02
N GLY A 103 4.73 -3.78 -6.60
CA GLY A 103 4.31 -2.66 -7.43
C GLY A 103 5.42 -1.97 -8.22
N LEU A 104 6.68 -2.12 -7.78
CA LEU A 104 7.83 -1.41 -8.34
C LEU A 104 8.59 -2.22 -9.42
N PHE A 105 8.40 -3.54 -9.49
CA PHE A 105 9.17 -4.36 -10.42
C PHE A 105 8.76 -4.10 -11.88
N PRO A 106 9.71 -3.75 -12.77
CA PRO A 106 9.42 -3.62 -14.19
C PRO A 106 9.01 -4.98 -14.76
N TYR A 107 8.08 -4.98 -15.72
CA TYR A 107 7.47 -6.17 -16.36
C TYR A 107 6.48 -6.99 -15.52
N VAL A 108 6.24 -6.60 -14.27
CA VAL A 108 5.17 -7.20 -13.47
C VAL A 108 3.88 -6.44 -13.76
N PHE A 109 2.81 -7.14 -14.16
CA PHE A 109 1.49 -6.51 -14.27
C PHE A 109 1.01 -6.15 -12.87
N THR A 110 1.13 -4.88 -12.50
CA THR A 110 0.82 -4.43 -11.15
C THR A 110 -0.63 -3.92 -11.13
N PRO A 111 -1.56 -4.63 -10.47
CA PRO A 111 -2.94 -4.17 -10.34
C PRO A 111 -3.04 -2.83 -9.58
N THR A 112 -1.95 -2.43 -8.90
CA THR A 112 -1.82 -1.17 -8.19
C THR A 112 -1.65 0.06 -9.09
N THR A 113 -1.47 -0.11 -10.40
CA THR A 113 -1.43 1.01 -11.36
C THR A 113 -2.82 1.59 -11.62
N HIS A 114 -3.86 0.76 -11.53
CA HIS A 114 -5.22 1.22 -11.62
C HIS A 114 -5.62 1.93 -10.32
N ILE A 115 -5.78 3.25 -10.42
CA ILE A 115 -6.20 4.12 -9.31
C ILE A 115 -7.45 3.57 -8.61
N ILE A 116 -8.39 3.00 -9.36
CA ILE A 116 -9.63 2.43 -8.80
C ILE A 116 -9.32 1.26 -7.85
N ILE A 117 -8.37 0.39 -8.21
CA ILE A 117 -8.03 -0.80 -7.43
C ILE A 117 -7.20 -0.41 -6.19
N THR A 118 -6.22 0.49 -6.33
CA THR A 118 -5.44 0.98 -5.18
C THR A 118 -6.26 1.80 -4.21
N PHE A 119 -7.10 2.68 -4.73
CA PHE A 119 -8.02 3.46 -3.91
C PHE A 119 -9.01 2.55 -3.19
N GLY A 120 -9.62 1.59 -3.90
CA GLY A 120 -10.52 0.60 -3.31
C GLY A 120 -9.86 -0.24 -2.22
N LEU A 121 -8.61 -0.66 -2.43
CA LEU A 121 -7.85 -1.41 -1.44
C LEU A 121 -7.51 -0.56 -0.21
N SER A 122 -6.97 0.65 -0.40
CA SER A 122 -6.64 1.57 0.69
C SER A 122 -7.88 1.91 1.51
N PHE A 123 -9.00 2.20 0.82
CA PHE A 123 -10.29 2.49 1.45
C PHE A 123 -10.83 1.28 2.22
N SER A 124 -10.77 0.07 1.64
CA SER A 124 -11.21 -1.16 2.32
C SER A 124 -10.40 -1.46 3.58
N ILE A 125 -9.08 -1.23 3.57
CA ILE A 125 -8.23 -1.46 4.74
C ILE A 125 -8.61 -0.49 5.86
N VAL A 126 -8.83 0.79 5.52
CA VAL A 126 -9.22 1.83 6.49
C VAL A 126 -10.62 1.56 7.02
N LEU A 127 -11.57 1.16 6.17
CA LEU A 127 -12.89 0.70 6.61
C LEU A 127 -12.78 -0.52 7.52
N GLY A 128 -11.91 -1.48 7.21
CA GLY A 128 -11.68 -2.64 8.09
C GLY A 128 -11.15 -2.23 9.46
N VAL A 129 -10.16 -1.33 9.51
CA VAL A 129 -9.59 -0.79 10.75
C VAL A 129 -10.63 -0.01 11.55
N THR A 130 -11.42 0.87 10.91
CA THR A 130 -12.48 1.64 11.59
C THR A 130 -13.58 0.74 12.12
N ILE A 131 -14.04 -0.24 11.35
CA ILE A 131 -15.06 -1.20 11.81
C ILE A 131 -14.54 -1.98 13.02
N LEU A 132 -13.29 -2.45 12.99
CA LEU A 132 -12.68 -3.14 14.13
C LEU A 132 -12.58 -2.22 15.36
N ALA A 133 -12.22 -0.95 15.18
CA ALA A 133 -12.17 0.04 16.26
C ALA A 133 -13.57 0.31 16.85
N VAL A 134 -14.58 0.52 16.00
CA VAL A 134 -15.98 0.74 16.41
C VAL A 134 -16.56 -0.49 17.11
N LEU A 135 -16.27 -1.70 16.62
CA LEU A 135 -16.76 -2.93 17.26
C LEU A 135 -16.14 -3.15 18.64
N LYS A 136 -14.87 -2.78 18.84
CA LYS A 136 -14.17 -2.96 20.11
C LYS A 136 -14.51 -1.89 21.14
N PHE A 137 -14.61 -0.63 20.74
CA PHE A 137 -14.77 0.51 21.64
C PHE A 137 -16.18 1.13 21.63
N LYS A 138 -17.07 0.64 20.76
CA LYS A 138 -18.49 1.04 20.66
C LYS A 138 -18.69 2.55 20.66
N LEU A 139 -19.29 3.10 21.72
CA LEU A 139 -19.65 4.51 21.83
C LEU A 139 -18.48 5.41 22.27
N ASP A 140 -17.41 4.85 22.85
CA ASP A 140 -16.20 5.60 23.22
C ASP A 140 -15.31 5.94 22.02
N PHE A 141 -15.56 5.31 20.85
CA PHE A 141 -14.93 5.73 19.59
C PHE A 141 -15.32 7.16 19.18
N MET A 142 -16.50 7.64 19.61
CA MET A 142 -16.88 9.05 19.43
C MET A 142 -16.14 10.00 20.38
N SER A 143 -15.59 9.49 21.50
CA SER A 143 -14.75 10.26 22.42
C SER A 143 -13.35 10.52 21.84
N MET A 144 -12.86 9.65 20.94
CA MET A 144 -11.59 9.86 20.21
C MET A 144 -11.59 11.17 19.40
N PHE A 145 -12.75 11.63 18.94
CA PHE A 145 -12.85 12.88 18.18
C PHE A 145 -12.91 14.13 19.07
N MET A 146 -12.98 13.98 20.39
CA MET A 146 -13.02 15.07 21.36
C MET A 146 -11.84 14.99 22.34
N PRO A 147 -10.74 15.75 22.14
CA PRO A 147 -9.68 15.85 23.12
C PRO A 147 -10.21 16.47 24.41
N GLY A 148 -9.77 15.92 25.53
CA GLY A 148 -10.17 16.38 26.86
C GLY A 148 -9.79 17.84 27.10
N GLY A 149 -10.72 18.62 27.67
CA GLY A 149 -10.47 20.00 28.09
C GLY A 149 -10.91 21.10 27.11
N VAL A 150 -11.55 20.75 25.99
CA VAL A 150 -12.09 21.76 25.05
C VAL A 150 -13.44 22.29 25.54
N PRO A 151 -13.68 23.62 25.54
CA PRO A 151 -14.99 24.18 25.88
C PRO A 151 -16.09 23.61 24.97
N LEU A 152 -17.26 23.30 25.56
CA LEU A 152 -18.37 22.58 24.92
C LEU A 152 -18.84 23.20 23.58
N ILE A 153 -18.60 24.50 23.39
CA ILE A 153 -18.95 25.25 22.17
C ILE A 153 -18.03 24.91 20.99
N LEU A 154 -16.75 24.59 21.23
CA LEU A 154 -15.78 24.22 20.17
C LEU A 154 -15.75 22.72 19.87
N ALA A 155 -16.28 21.89 20.78
CA ALA A 155 -16.25 20.44 20.66
C ALA A 155 -16.84 19.92 19.32
N PRO A 156 -18.00 20.39 18.81
CA PRO A 156 -18.57 19.89 17.56
C PRO A 156 -17.71 20.19 16.34
N PHE A 157 -17.07 21.36 16.33
CA PHE A 157 -16.21 21.79 15.23
C PHE A 157 -14.94 20.96 15.15
N LEU A 158 -14.36 20.64 16.30
CA LEU A 158 -13.13 19.86 16.35
C LEU A 158 -13.37 18.38 15.96
N VAL A 159 -14.51 17.80 16.36
CA VAL A 159 -14.90 16.45 15.93
C VAL A 159 -14.99 16.35 14.40
N ILE A 160 -15.54 17.36 13.75
CA ILE A 160 -15.61 17.42 12.28
C ILE A 160 -14.21 17.49 11.66
N ILE A 161 -13.30 18.28 12.22
CA ILE A 161 -11.93 18.38 11.70
C ILE A 161 -11.17 17.06 11.88
N GLU A 162 -11.29 16.42 13.04
CA GLU A 162 -10.56 15.17 13.32
C GLU A 162 -11.10 14.01 12.47
N THR A 163 -12.42 13.94 12.24
CA THR A 163 -13.01 12.96 11.29
C THR A 163 -12.53 13.18 9.86
N ILE A 164 -12.46 14.44 9.40
CA ILE A 164 -11.91 14.78 8.07
C ILE A 164 -10.42 14.45 7.99
N SER A 165 -9.63 14.78 9.03
CA SER A 165 -8.20 14.45 9.13
C SER A 165 -7.95 12.95 9.04
N TYR A 166 -8.76 12.15 9.73
CA TYR A 166 -8.68 10.70 9.69
C TYR A 166 -8.94 10.13 8.28
N VAL A 167 -10.04 10.56 7.65
CA VAL A 167 -10.40 10.11 6.29
C VAL A 167 -9.39 10.59 5.25
N THR A 168 -8.98 11.86 5.29
CA THR A 168 -8.02 12.40 4.32
C THR A 168 -6.67 11.70 4.39
N ARG A 169 -6.22 11.32 5.60
CA ARG A 169 -4.97 10.56 5.78
C ARG A 169 -5.04 9.18 5.14
N ALA A 170 -6.15 8.47 5.33
CA ALA A 170 -6.46 7.19 4.69
C ALA A 170 -6.50 7.28 3.16
N LEU A 171 -7.14 8.32 2.62
CA LEU A 171 -7.21 8.55 1.17
C LEU A 171 -5.84 8.93 0.59
N SER A 172 -5.08 9.77 1.30
CA SER A 172 -3.78 10.27 0.86
C SER A 172 -2.75 9.14 0.68
N LEU A 173 -2.86 8.07 1.46
CA LEU A 173 -1.94 6.92 1.38
C LEU A 173 -2.12 6.15 0.07
N GLY A 174 -3.38 5.81 -0.25
CA GLY A 174 -3.72 5.10 -1.49
C GLY A 174 -3.41 5.94 -2.73
N LEU A 175 -3.72 7.24 -2.69
CA LEU A 175 -3.36 8.19 -3.74
C LEU A 175 -1.83 8.23 -3.96
N ARG A 176 -1.05 8.29 -2.87
CA ARG A 176 0.42 8.35 -2.96
C ARG A 176 1.01 7.10 -3.57
N LEU A 177 0.48 5.91 -3.25
CA LEU A 177 0.92 4.67 -3.87
C LEU A 177 0.61 4.64 -5.37
N ALA A 178 -0.62 4.98 -5.75
CA ALA A 178 -1.05 5.00 -7.15
C ALA A 178 -0.26 6.03 -7.98
N ALA A 179 -0.06 7.23 -7.42
CA ALA A 179 0.71 8.30 -8.06
C ALA A 179 2.17 7.92 -8.24
N ASN A 180 2.82 7.33 -7.23
CA ASN A 180 4.22 6.92 -7.34
C ASN A 180 4.42 5.84 -8.40
N ILE A 181 3.57 4.81 -8.42
CA ILE A 181 3.67 3.73 -9.40
C ILE A 181 3.35 4.26 -10.82
N SER A 182 2.28 5.04 -10.99
CA SER A 182 1.92 5.58 -12.31
C SER A 182 2.94 6.59 -12.85
N ALA A 183 3.41 7.52 -12.02
CA ALA A 183 4.42 8.50 -12.40
C ALA A 183 5.78 7.85 -12.65
N GLY A 184 6.17 6.88 -11.82
CA GLY A 184 7.38 6.08 -12.00
C GLY A 184 7.37 5.38 -13.33
N HIS A 185 6.33 4.57 -13.58
CA HIS A 185 6.18 3.90 -14.87
C HIS A 185 6.21 4.92 -16.01
N LEU A 186 5.48 6.05 -15.94
CA LEU A 186 5.46 7.17 -16.91
C LEU A 186 6.86 7.71 -17.22
N LEU A 187 7.65 7.88 -16.18
CA LEU A 187 9.01 8.35 -16.29
C LEU A 187 9.90 7.29 -16.97
N PHE A 188 9.71 6.00 -16.65
CA PHE A 188 10.49 4.91 -17.24
C PHE A 188 10.41 4.88 -18.78
N ALA A 189 9.24 5.06 -19.43
CA ALA A 189 9.28 5.08 -20.90
C ALA A 189 9.70 6.40 -21.52
N ILE A 190 9.47 7.54 -20.87
CA ILE A 190 9.99 8.80 -21.40
C ILE A 190 11.52 8.71 -21.49
N PHE A 191 12.18 8.26 -20.41
CA PHE A 191 13.63 8.08 -20.40
C PHE A 191 14.07 6.91 -21.27
N SER A 192 13.33 5.80 -21.35
CA SER A 192 13.64 4.72 -22.29
C SER A 192 13.58 5.18 -23.75
N GLY A 193 12.65 6.06 -24.10
CA GLY A 193 12.54 6.68 -25.42
C GLY A 193 13.77 7.54 -25.71
N PHE A 194 14.18 8.38 -24.76
CA PHE A 194 15.41 9.17 -24.91
C PHE A 194 16.67 8.31 -25.03
N VAL A 195 16.79 7.21 -24.27
CA VAL A 195 17.90 6.26 -24.41
C VAL A 195 17.92 5.67 -25.82
N PHE A 196 16.76 5.21 -26.31
CA PHE A 196 16.65 4.62 -27.64
C PHE A 196 17.03 5.61 -28.75
N ASP A 197 16.44 6.81 -28.73
CA ASP A 197 16.70 7.85 -29.73
C ASP A 197 18.18 8.29 -29.72
N MET A 198 18.82 8.39 -28.56
CA MET A 198 20.24 8.72 -28.47
C MET A 198 21.14 7.59 -28.97
N LEU A 199 20.78 6.34 -28.69
CA LEU A 199 21.53 5.17 -29.16
C LEU A 199 21.47 5.05 -30.69
N THR A 200 20.28 5.25 -31.28
CA THR A 200 20.08 5.19 -32.74
C THR A 200 20.83 6.30 -33.49
N ASN A 201 21.01 7.47 -32.84
CA ASN A 201 21.77 8.59 -33.39
C ASN A 201 23.30 8.50 -33.14
N GLY A 202 23.78 7.39 -32.54
CA GLY A 202 25.22 7.17 -32.29
C GLY A 202 25.80 7.93 -31.09
N LEU A 203 24.98 8.58 -30.27
CA LEU A 203 25.38 9.38 -29.10
C LEU A 203 25.50 8.52 -27.83
N ILE A 204 26.35 7.48 -27.88
CA ILE A 204 26.44 6.43 -26.84
C ILE A 204 26.89 6.99 -25.46
N ILE A 205 27.76 7.99 -25.45
CA ILE A 205 28.25 8.61 -24.21
C ILE A 205 27.14 9.42 -23.54
N LEU A 206 26.29 10.07 -24.33
CA LEU A 206 25.20 10.90 -23.82
C LEU A 206 24.02 10.04 -23.33
N SER A 207 23.78 8.87 -23.92
CA SER A 207 22.74 7.93 -23.48
C SER A 207 22.99 7.33 -22.08
N MET A 208 24.22 7.41 -21.57
CA MET A 208 24.54 7.01 -20.19
C MET A 208 23.81 7.86 -19.14
N PHE A 209 23.54 9.14 -19.44
CA PHE A 209 22.91 10.06 -18.49
C PHE A 209 21.44 9.68 -18.19
N PRO A 210 20.55 9.52 -19.19
CA PRO A 210 19.20 9.00 -18.98
C PRO A 210 19.17 7.66 -18.24
N MET A 211 20.11 6.75 -18.54
CA MET A 211 20.20 5.44 -17.88
C MET A 211 20.55 5.55 -16.39
N LEU A 212 21.45 6.47 -16.01
CA LEU A 212 21.79 6.73 -14.62
C LEU A 212 20.61 7.29 -13.84
N VAL A 213 19.86 8.23 -14.44
CA VAL A 213 18.65 8.80 -13.83
C VAL A 213 17.61 7.72 -13.54
N MET A 214 17.43 6.77 -14.46
CA MET A 214 16.52 5.64 -14.29
C MET A 214 16.89 4.73 -13.10
N ILE A 215 18.18 4.44 -12.94
CA ILE A 215 18.68 3.69 -11.78
C ILE A 215 18.40 4.46 -10.49
N PHE A 216 18.67 5.76 -10.47
CA PHE A 216 18.41 6.58 -9.28
C PHE A 216 16.93 6.61 -8.90
N ILE A 217 16.03 6.67 -9.88
CA ILE A 217 14.59 6.72 -9.64
C ILE A 217 14.06 5.39 -9.11
N THR A 218 14.53 4.24 -9.62
CA THR A 218 14.16 2.94 -9.02
C THR A 218 14.53 2.85 -7.54
N ILE A 219 15.73 3.34 -7.16
CA ILE A 219 16.20 3.34 -5.77
C ILE A 219 15.32 4.26 -4.91
N LEU A 220 15.01 5.45 -5.41
CA LEU A 220 14.14 6.41 -4.72
C LEU A 220 12.76 5.80 -4.48
N GLU A 221 12.15 5.20 -5.50
CA GLU A 221 10.82 4.61 -5.40
C GLU A 221 10.78 3.42 -4.43
N MET A 222 11.84 2.61 -4.38
CA MET A 222 11.97 1.53 -3.39
C MET A 222 11.99 2.10 -1.97
N ALA A 223 12.75 3.17 -1.74
CA ALA A 223 12.80 3.82 -0.43
C ALA A 223 11.43 4.38 -0.02
N VAL A 224 10.73 5.06 -0.93
CA VAL A 224 9.40 5.61 -0.66
C VAL A 224 8.37 4.50 -0.40
N ALA A 225 8.45 3.36 -1.10
CA ALA A 225 7.57 2.21 -0.88
C ALA A 225 7.66 1.65 0.56
N VAL A 226 8.88 1.50 1.10
CA VAL A 226 9.10 1.01 2.46
C VAL A 226 8.61 2.03 3.51
N ILE A 227 8.92 3.31 3.31
CA ILE A 227 8.48 4.38 4.21
C ILE A 227 6.95 4.45 4.24
N GLN A 228 6.29 4.26 3.10
CA GLN A 228 4.83 4.30 3.00
C GLN A 228 4.16 3.22 3.85
N ALA A 229 4.66 1.98 3.80
CA ALA A 229 4.15 0.89 4.63
C ALA A 229 4.36 1.17 6.13
N TYR A 230 5.53 1.70 6.49
CA TYR A 230 5.86 2.06 7.88
C TYR A 230 4.95 3.15 8.45
N VAL A 231 4.78 4.27 7.73
CA VAL A 231 3.92 5.38 8.16
C VAL A 231 2.49 4.91 8.40
N PHE A 232 1.96 4.04 7.53
CA PHE A 232 0.61 3.53 7.70
C PHE A 232 0.43 2.70 8.98
N CYS A 233 1.38 1.80 9.27
CA CYS A 233 1.35 1.02 10.50
C CYS A 233 1.52 1.89 11.75
N LEU A 234 2.40 2.89 11.69
CA LEU A 234 2.60 3.84 12.78
C LEU A 234 1.32 4.62 13.09
N LEU A 235 0.67 5.21 12.06
CA LEU A 235 -0.61 5.90 12.22
C LEU A 235 -1.68 4.99 12.83
N THR A 236 -1.81 3.78 12.31
CA THR A 236 -2.78 2.80 12.82
C THR A 236 -2.53 2.49 14.29
N THR A 237 -1.27 2.39 14.68
CA THR A 237 -0.84 2.14 16.05
C THR A 237 -1.14 3.34 16.95
N ILE A 238 -0.83 4.58 16.53
CA ILE A 238 -1.17 5.80 17.30
C ILE A 238 -2.68 5.87 17.57
N TYR A 239 -3.51 5.67 16.55
CA TYR A 239 -4.97 5.71 16.71
C TYR A 239 -5.49 4.62 17.65
N LEU A 240 -4.92 3.42 17.59
CA LEU A 240 -5.23 2.37 18.54
C LEU A 240 -4.83 2.78 19.97
N GLY A 241 -3.68 3.44 20.13
CA GLY A 241 -3.19 3.97 21.40
C GLY A 241 -4.15 5.01 21.98
N ASP A 242 -4.57 5.99 21.17
CA ASP A 242 -5.51 7.02 21.58
C ASP A 242 -6.85 6.44 22.04
N THR A 243 -7.36 5.38 21.37
CA THR A 243 -8.59 4.69 21.82
C THR A 243 -8.43 3.91 23.13
N ILE A 244 -7.21 3.44 23.44
CA ILE A 244 -6.94 2.66 24.66
C ILE A 244 -6.68 3.58 25.85
N ALA A 245 -5.99 4.71 25.64
CA ALA A 245 -5.63 5.68 26.68
C ALA A 245 -6.79 6.55 27.15
N LEU A 246 -7.90 6.58 26.40
CA LEU A 246 -9.17 7.21 26.79
C LEU A 246 -9.95 6.39 27.84
N HIS A 247 -9.33 5.33 28.37
CA HIS A 247 -9.83 4.46 29.45
C HIS A 247 -8.74 4.25 30.52
#